data_AF-A0A8T5AMP4-F1
#
_entry.id   AF-A0A8T5AMP4-F1
#
_cell.length_a   1.000
_cell.length_b   1.000
_cell.length_c   1.000
_cell.angle_alpha   90.00
_cell.angle_beta   90.00
_cell.angle_gamma   90.00
#
_symmetry.space_group_name_H-M   'P 1'
#
loop_
_entity.id
_entity.type
_entity.pdbx_description
1 polymer ?
#
loop_
_entity_poly.entity_id
_entity_poly.type
_entity_poly.pdbx_seq_one_letter_code
_entity_poly.pdbx_strand_id
1 'polypeptide(L)'
;MSFTTSSEYAPLSVVLADAAKVSAIRNLSFVDAGYSIYLTALSLLETYKMKSIFDAIYAATALSNKVLDHMIVSTDRLYDRIHGIKRIDPRQLSI
;
A
#
# COMPACT_ATOMS: atom_id res chain seq x y z
N MET A 1 17.45 0.03 11.22
CA MET A 1 17.11 1.23 10.42
C MET A 1 15.60 1.25 10.34
N SER A 2 14.95 2.15 11.07
CA SER A 2 13.49 2.14 11.24
C SER A 2 12.88 3.20 10.35
N PHE A 3 12.04 2.80 9.39
CA PHE A 3 11.28 3.73 8.55
C PHE A 3 9.92 3.98 9.22
N THR A 4 9.72 5.18 9.75
CA THR A 4 8.42 5.65 10.25
C THR A 4 8.02 6.89 9.47
N THR A 5 7.21 6.72 8.44
CA THR A 5 6.57 7.83 7.72
C THR A 5 5.26 8.18 8.42
N SER A 6 5.35 8.99 9.48
CA SER A 6 4.20 9.80 9.93
C SER A 6 4.46 11.23 9.45
N SER A 7 3.91 11.57 8.29
CA SER A 7 4.18 12.84 7.58
C SER A 7 3.78 14.09 8.36
N GLU A 8 2.93 13.99 9.40
CA GLU A 8 2.55 15.11 10.26
C GLU A 8 3.66 15.60 11.19
N TYR A 9 4.71 14.81 11.41
CA TYR A 9 5.75 15.11 12.42
C TYR A 9 7.17 15.21 11.85
N ALA A 10 7.33 15.09 10.53
CA ALA A 10 8.64 15.13 9.87
C ALA A 10 8.78 16.39 8.98
N PRO A 11 9.95 17.08 8.99
CA PRO A 11 10.21 18.15 8.04
C PRO A 11 10.07 17.69 6.58
N LEU A 12 9.55 18.55 5.69
CA LEU A 12 9.40 18.21 4.27
C LEU A 12 10.69 17.76 3.60
N SER A 13 11.84 18.30 4.02
CA SER A 13 13.15 17.88 3.53
C SER A 13 13.46 16.42 3.87
N VAL A 14 13.03 15.93 5.03
CA VAL A 14 13.17 14.52 5.43
C VAL A 14 12.25 13.65 4.59
N VAL A 15 10.99 14.06 4.41
CA VAL A 15 10.02 13.33 3.57
C VAL A 15 10.55 13.21 2.13
N LEU A 16 11.08 14.29 1.56
CA LEU A 16 11.68 14.28 0.22
C LEU A 16 12.91 13.37 0.16
N ALA A 17 13.81 13.44 1.14
CA ALA A 17 14.98 12.59 1.19
C ALA A 17 14.61 11.10 1.28
N ASP A 18 13.58 10.75 2.05
CA ASP A 18 13.12 9.37 2.17
C ASP A 18 12.40 8.89 0.91
N ALA A 19 11.56 9.73 0.29
CA ALA A 19 10.97 9.43 -1.00
C ALA A 19 12.04 9.18 -2.09
N ALA A 20 13.12 9.99 -2.10
CA ALA A 20 14.24 9.82 -3.03
C ALA A 20 15.02 8.52 -2.78
N LYS A 21 15.18 8.08 -1.52
CA LYS A 21 15.81 6.79 -1.21
C LYS A 21 14.95 5.63 -1.70
N VAL A 22 13.63 5.69 -1.48
CA VAL A 22 12.70 4.65 -1.93
C VAL A 22 12.68 4.56 -3.45
N SER A 23 12.67 5.70 -4.16
CA SER A 23 12.70 5.70 -5.63
C SER A 23 13.99 5.17 -6.24
N ALA A 24 15.08 5.16 -5.49
CA ALA A 24 16.36 4.61 -5.94
C ALA A 24 16.52 3.10 -5.68
N ILE A 25 15.53 2.41 -5.08
CA ILE A 25 15.61 0.97 -4.81
C ILE A 25 15.57 0.20 -6.14
N ARG A 26 16.61 -0.61 -6.38
CA ARG A 26 16.64 -1.52 -7.53
C ARG A 26 15.54 -2.57 -7.41
N ASN A 27 14.89 -2.90 -8.53
CA ASN A 27 13.78 -3.84 -8.61
C ASN A 27 12.50 -3.36 -7.90
N LEU A 28 12.36 -2.05 -7.64
CA LEU A 28 11.10 -1.45 -7.23
C LEU A 28 10.44 -0.78 -8.44
N SER A 29 9.16 -1.06 -8.66
CA SER A 29 8.33 -0.40 -9.66
C SER A 29 7.17 0.33 -8.99
N PHE A 30 6.91 1.57 -9.42
CA PHE A 30 5.77 2.34 -8.96
C PHE A 30 4.53 2.03 -9.79
N VAL A 31 3.40 1.82 -9.11
CA VAL A 31 2.12 1.54 -9.77
C VAL A 31 1.25 2.79 -9.67
N ASP A 32 1.04 3.45 -10.80
CA ASP A 32 0.18 4.64 -10.84
C ASP A 32 -1.29 4.26 -10.62
N ALA A 33 -1.93 4.97 -9.69
CA ALA A 33 -3.36 4.88 -9.42
C ALA A 33 -4.17 5.61 -10.51
N GLY A 34 -4.72 4.84 -11.44
CA GLY A 34 -5.66 5.34 -12.45
C GLY A 34 -7.09 5.42 -11.94
N TYR A 35 -8.00 5.96 -12.76
CA TYR A 35 -9.42 6.10 -12.40
C TYR A 35 -10.06 4.77 -11.97
N SER A 36 -9.69 3.65 -12.60
CA SER A 36 -10.20 2.32 -12.28
C SER A 36 -9.85 1.91 -10.84
N ILE A 37 -8.62 2.18 -10.40
CA ILE A 37 -8.17 1.91 -9.03
C ILE A 37 -8.98 2.74 -8.03
N TYR A 38 -9.24 4.02 -8.31
CA TYR A 38 -10.04 4.85 -7.42
C TYR A 38 -11.50 4.41 -7.33
N LEU A 39 -12.14 4.03 -8.44
CA LEU A 39 -13.51 3.50 -8.42
C LEU A 39 -13.59 2.18 -7.64
N THR A 40 -12.62 1.29 -7.83
CA THR A 40 -12.51 0.06 -7.04
C THR A 40 -12.29 0.37 -5.56
N ALA A 41 -11.44 1.34 -5.22
CA ALA A 41 -11.21 1.75 -3.83
C ALA A 41 -12.51 2.25 -3.16
N LEU A 42 -13.31 3.06 -3.85
CA LEU A 42 -14.62 3.49 -3.35
C LEU A 42 -15.57 2.31 -3.12
N SER A 43 -15.58 1.33 -4.03
CA SER A 43 -16.34 0.09 -3.82
C SER A 43 -15.86 -0.68 -2.59
N LEU A 44 -14.54 -0.80 -2.38
CA LEU A 44 -13.97 -1.52 -1.24
C LEU A 44 -14.25 -0.81 0.10
N LEU A 45 -14.23 0.52 0.13
CA LEU A 45 -14.65 1.31 1.29
C LEU A 45 -16.07 0.92 1.72
N GLU A 46 -17.00 0.87 0.76
CA GLU A 46 -18.40 0.55 1.02
C GLU A 46 -18.60 -0.91 1.42
N THR A 47 -18.01 -1.86 0.68
CA THR A 47 -18.16 -3.31 0.90
C THR A 47 -17.55 -3.76 2.22
N TYR A 48 -16.34 -3.29 2.54
CA TYR A 48 -15.62 -3.76 3.73
C TYR A 48 -15.73 -2.78 4.91
N LYS A 49 -16.42 -1.64 4.76
CA LYS A 49 -16.53 -0.60 5.79
C LYS A 49 -15.14 -0.15 6.28
N MET A 50 -14.21 0.05 5.34
CA MET A 50 -12.88 0.58 5.64
C MET A 50 -12.99 2.04 6.11
N LYS A 51 -12.08 2.47 6.98
CA LYS A 51 -12.08 3.83 7.54
C LYS A 51 -11.18 4.81 6.76
N SER A 52 -10.20 4.29 6.03
CA SER A 52 -9.21 5.06 5.30
C SER A 52 -9.38 4.84 3.80
N ILE A 53 -9.51 5.93 3.05
CA ILE A 53 -9.47 5.87 1.58
C ILE A 53 -8.11 5.38 1.08
N PHE A 54 -7.02 5.66 1.80
CA PHE A 54 -5.68 5.21 1.42
C PHE A 54 -5.55 3.68 1.50
N ASP A 55 -6.08 3.05 2.56
CA ASP A 55 -6.09 1.58 2.66
C ASP A 55 -6.89 0.95 1.53
N ALA A 56 -8.01 1.57 1.16
CA ALA A 56 -8.81 1.11 0.04
C ALA A 56 -8.08 1.28 -1.31
N ILE A 57 -7.33 2.37 -1.50
CA ILE A 57 -6.49 2.58 -2.69
C ILE A 57 -5.38 1.52 -2.77
N TYR A 58 -4.72 1.19 -1.66
CA TYR A 58 -3.70 0.14 -1.63
C TYR A 58 -4.29 -1.23 -1.97
N ALA A 59 -5.44 -1.57 -1.39
CA ALA A 59 -6.16 -2.81 -1.71
C ALA A 59 -6.61 -2.87 -3.17
N ALA A 60 -7.17 -1.79 -3.71
CA ALA A 60 -7.59 -1.70 -5.10
C ALA A 60 -6.39 -1.80 -6.07
N THR A 61 -5.24 -1.24 -5.70
CA THR A 61 -4.01 -1.35 -6.47
C THR A 61 -3.51 -2.79 -6.49
N ALA A 62 -3.51 -3.46 -5.33
CA ALA A 62 -3.13 -4.87 -5.23
C ALA A 62 -4.07 -5.78 -6.04
N LEU A 63 -5.36 -5.48 -6.13
CA LEU A 63 -6.32 -6.22 -6.96
C LEU A 63 -6.29 -5.88 -8.45
N SER A 64 -5.49 -4.88 -8.85
CA SER A 64 -5.45 -4.44 -10.24
C SER A 64 -4.65 -5.40 -11.11
N ASN A 65 -4.94 -5.40 -12.42
CA ASN A 65 -4.18 -6.15 -13.42
C ASN A 65 -2.70 -5.74 -13.55
N LYS A 66 -2.26 -4.69 -12.84
CA LYS A 66 -0.85 -4.27 -12.76
C LYS A 66 -0.05 -5.06 -11.72
N VAL A 67 -0.71 -5.79 -10.82
CA VAL A 67 -0.09 -6.57 -9.73
C VAL A 67 -0.50 -8.03 -9.87
N LEU A 68 0.30 -8.84 -10.57
CA LEU A 68 -0.13 -10.17 -11.02
C LEU A 68 -0.35 -11.20 -9.90
N ASP A 69 0.32 -11.03 -8.76
CA ASP A 69 0.21 -11.94 -7.61
C ASP A 69 -0.88 -11.52 -6.61
N HIS A 70 -1.47 -10.33 -6.80
CA HIS A 70 -2.40 -9.67 -5.89
C HIS A 70 -1.93 -9.69 -4.41
N MET A 71 -0.61 -9.56 -4.20
CA MET A 71 -0.03 -9.60 -2.86
C MET A 71 0.15 -8.20 -2.28
N ILE A 72 -0.03 -8.09 -0.95
CA ILE A 72 0.27 -6.86 -0.21
C ILE A 72 1.15 -7.17 1.01
N VAL A 73 2.25 -6.45 1.15
CA VAL A 73 3.10 -6.51 2.34
C VAL A 73 2.62 -5.46 3.33
N SER A 74 2.03 -5.89 4.44
CA SER A 74 1.49 -4.97 5.45
C SER A 74 1.39 -5.63 6.83
N THR A 75 1.59 -4.84 7.88
CA THR A 75 1.33 -5.24 9.26
C THR A 75 -0.15 -5.15 9.64
N ASP A 76 -0.97 -4.48 8.84
CA ASP A 76 -2.40 -4.33 9.10
C ASP A 76 -3.18 -5.57 8.63
N ARG A 77 -3.91 -6.18 9.56
CA ARG A 77 -4.74 -7.37 9.29
C ARG A 77 -6.03 -7.04 8.55
N LEU A 78 -6.35 -5.77 8.34
CA LEU A 78 -7.48 -5.33 7.53
C LEU A 78 -7.52 -6.03 6.16
N TYR A 79 -6.36 -6.23 5.54
CA TYR A 79 -6.25 -6.84 4.21
C TYR A 79 -6.57 -8.34 4.19
N ASP A 80 -6.51 -9.03 5.34
CA ASP A 80 -6.81 -10.47 5.44
C ASP A 80 -8.28 -10.79 5.13
N ARG A 81 -9.17 -9.81 5.23
CA ARG A 81 -10.61 -9.98 4.96
C ARG A 81 -11.01 -9.70 3.51
N ILE A 82 -10.10 -9.18 2.68
CA ILE A 82 -10.42 -8.76 1.31
C ILE A 82 -10.22 -9.93 0.37
N HIS A 83 -11.30 -10.36 -0.27
CA HIS A 83 -11.24 -11.46 -1.23
C HIS A 83 -10.31 -11.14 -2.40
N GLY A 84 -9.45 -12.09 -2.77
CA GLY A 84 -8.49 -11.95 -3.87
C GLY A 84 -7.14 -11.34 -3.48
N ILE A 85 -6.99 -10.80 -2.26
CA ILE A 85 -5.70 -10.28 -1.77
C ILE A 85 -5.02 -11.33 -0.89
N LYS A 86 -3.71 -11.49 -1.07
CA LYS A 86 -2.86 -12.24 -0.14
C LYS A 86 -1.93 -11.29 0.62
N ARG A 87 -2.14 -11.15 1.93
CA ARG A 87 -1.26 -10.34 2.79
C ARG A 87 -0.04 -11.15 3.23
N ILE A 88 1.13 -10.51 3.21
CA ILE A 88 2.32 -10.95 3.93
C ILE A 88 2.58 -9.98 5.09
N ASP A 89 2.71 -10.52 6.29
CA ASP A 89 3.21 -9.74 7.42
C ASP A 89 4.75 -9.67 7.35
N PRO A 90 5.36 -8.49 7.18
CA PRO A 90 6.81 -8.38 7.10
C PRO A 90 7.51 -8.85 8.38
N ARG A 91 6.82 -8.86 9.54
CA ARG A 91 7.39 -9.33 10.82
C ARG A 91 7.51 -10.84 10.91
N GLN A 92 6.84 -11.57 10.02
CA GLN A 92 6.90 -13.03 9.93
C GLN A 92 7.96 -13.51 8.94
N LEU A 93 8.57 -12.59 8.18
CA LEU A 93 9.68 -12.91 7.31
C LEU A 93 10.95 -13.02 8.15
N SER A 94 11.63 -14.16 8.07
CA SER A 94 12.99 -14.32 8.57
C SER A 94 13.94 -13.68 7.56
N ILE A 95 14.48 -12.51 7.89
CA ILE A 95 15.43 -11.75 7.07
C ILE A 95 16.78 -11.72 7.79
#